data_AF-A6JHS3-F1
#
_entry.id   AF-A6JHS3-F1
#
_cell.length_a   1.000
_cell.length_b   1.000
_cell.length_c   1.000
_cell.angle_alpha   90.00
_cell.angle_beta   90.00
_cell.angle_gamma   90.00
#
_symmetry.space_group_name_H-M   'P 1'
#
loop_
_entity.id
_entity.type
_entity.pdbx_description
1 polymer ?
#
loop_
_entity_poly.entity_id
_entity_poly.type
_entity_poly.pdbx_seq_one_letter_code
_entity_poly.pdbx_strand_id
1 'polypeptide(L)' 'MLLSDPEMESSILISSDEGTTYQKYRLTFYIQSLLFHPKQEDWVLA' A
#
# COMPACT_ATOMS: atom_id res chain seq x y z
N MET A 1 16.50 13.59 -12.60
CA MET A 1 15.22 13.80 -11.90
C MET A 1 14.18 12.95 -12.59
N LEU A 2 13.62 11.95 -11.91
CA LEU A 2 12.54 11.15 -12.48
C LEU A 2 11.27 12.01 -12.41
N LEU A 3 10.79 12.49 -13.56
CA LEU A 3 9.49 13.12 -13.70
C LEU A 3 8.45 11.99 -13.59
N SER A 4 8.05 11.65 -12.37
CA SER A 4 6.90 10.77 -12.15
C SER A 4 5.64 11.54 -12.53
N ASP A 5 4.86 10.97 -13.44
CA ASP A 5 3.64 11.54 -14.01
C ASP A 5 2.69 12.00 -12.90
N PRO A 6 2.23 13.27 -12.86
CA PRO A 6 1.33 13.77 -11.82
C PRO A 6 -0.01 13.03 -11.73
N GLU A 7 -0.36 12.19 -12.71
CA GLU A 7 -1.62 11.44 -12.78
C GLU A 7 -1.53 9.97 -12.33
N MET A 8 -0.36 9.47 -11.94
CA MET A 8 -0.23 8.05 -11.59
C MET A 8 -0.81 7.76 -10.20
N GLU A 9 -2.08 7.38 -10.15
CA GLU A 9 -2.76 6.96 -8.93
C GLU A 9 -2.24 5.60 -8.44
N SER A 10 -1.49 5.60 -7.33
CA SER A 10 -1.15 4.39 -6.60
C SER A 10 -2.30 3.96 -5.70
N SER A 11 -2.52 2.65 -5.55
CA SER A 11 -3.52 2.08 -4.65
C SER A 11 -2.99 0.81 -4.00
N ILE A 12 -3.44 0.52 -2.78
CA ILE A 12 -3.20 -0.74 -2.08
C ILE A 12 -4.51 -1.52 -1.95
N LEU A 13 -4.41 -2.85 -2.05
CA LEU A 13 -5.51 -3.78 -1.79
C LEU A 13 -5.20 -4.50 -0.48
N ILE A 14 -6.15 -4.49 0.47
CA ILE A 14 -6.00 -5.13 1.78
C ILE A 14 -7.10 -6.18 1.91
N SER A 15 -6.71 -7.39 2.33
CA SER A 15 -7.62 -8.46 2.74
C SER A 15 -7.33 -8.81 4.19
N SER A 16 -8.39 -9.05 4.96
CA SER A 16 -8.33 -9.51 6.36
C SER A 16 -8.97 -10.89 6.53
N ASP A 17 -9.33 -11.55 5.42
CA ASP A 17 -10.10 -12.81 5.36
C ASP A 17 -9.42 -13.83 4.43
N GLU A 18 -8.09 -13.88 4.50
CA GLU A 18 -7.25 -14.83 3.76
C GLU A 18 -7.41 -14.73 2.23
N GLY A 19 -7.76 -13.55 1.73
CA GLY A 19 -7.90 -13.26 0.30
C GLY A 19 -9.30 -13.52 -0.26
N THR A 20 -10.31 -13.72 0.60
CA THR A 20 -11.70 -13.88 0.15
C THR A 20 -12.29 -12.56 -0.33
N THR A 21 -12.00 -11.45 0.36
CA THR A 21 -12.42 -10.10 -0.02
C THR A 21 -11.26 -9.11 0.06
N TYR A 22 -11.34 -8.05 -0.76
CA TYR A 22 -10.33 -7.00 -0.82
C TYR A 22 -10.96 -5.61 -0.73
N GLN A 23 -10.34 -4.75 0.08
CA GLN A 23 -10.66 -3.34 0.20
C GLN A 23 -9.58 -2.53 -0.52
N LYS A 24 -9.98 -1.62 -1.41
CA LYS A 24 -9.07 -0.77 -2.19
C LYS A 24 -8.91 0.59 -1.52
N TYR A 25 -7.66 0.98 -1.28
CA TYR A 25 -7.31 2.29 -0.74
C TYR A 25 -6.42 3.05 -1.71
N ARG A 26 -6.78 4.30 -2.01
CA ARG A 26 -5.94 5.20 -2.80
C ARG A 26 -4.80 5.72 -1.94
N LEU A 27 -3.61 5.75 -2.51
CA LEU A 27 -2.42 6.30 -1.89
C LEU A 27 -2.16 7.70 -2.44
N THR A 28 -1.58 8.57 -1.60
CA THR A 28 -1.20 9.93 -1.96
C THR A 28 0.30 10.09 -2.21
N PHE A 29 1.03 8.96 -2.25
CA PHE A 29 2.47 8.89 -2.42
C PHE A 29 2.88 7.62 -3.21
N TYR A 30 4.11 7.60 -3.70
CA TYR A 30 4.69 6.44 -4.38
C TYR A 30 5.31 5.46 -3.38
N ILE A 31 5.02 4.17 -3.54
CA ILE A 31 5.59 3.10 -2.71
C ILE A 31 6.76 2.47 -3.43
N GLN A 32 7.91 2.40 -2.76
CA GLN A 32 9.07 1.63 -3.24
C GLN A 32 9.10 0.22 -2.64
N SER A 33 8.71 0.06 -1.38
CA SER A 33 8.70 -1.23 -0.65
C SER A 33 7.78 -1.15 0.57
N LEU A 34 7.31 -2.29 1.07
CA LEU A 34 6.54 -2.37 2.32
C LEU A 34 7.31 -3.17 3.37
N LEU A 35 7.32 -2.71 4.62
CA LEU A 35 7.94 -3.39 5.77
C LEU A 35 6.96 -3.49 6.93
N PHE A 36 6.57 -4.71 7.29
CA PHE A 36 5.69 -4.96 8.44
C PHE A 36 6.45 -4.90 9.76
N HIS A 37 5.80 -4.40 10.80
CA HIS A 37 6.34 -4.47 12.14
C HIS A 37 6.35 -5.93 12.64
N PRO A 38 7.43 -6.42 13.29
CA PRO A 38 7.57 -7.83 13.63
C PRO A 38 6.56 -8.38 14.66
N LYS A 39 5.80 -7.51 15.33
CA LYS A 39 4.84 -7.90 16.39
C LYS A 39 3.48 -7.18 16.33
N GLN A 40 3.37 -6.10 15.56
CA GLN A 40 2.14 -5.31 15.47
C GLN A 40 1.60 -5.54 14.07
N GLU A 41 0.59 -6.40 13.96
CA GLU A 41 0.05 -6.87 12.67
C GLU A 41 -0.47 -5.73 11.79
N ASP A 42 -1.03 -4.68 12.40
CA ASP A 42 -1.60 -3.53 11.69
C ASP A 42 -0.57 -2.46 11.31
N TRP A 43 0.72 -2.66 11.64
CA TRP A 43 1.76 -1.66 11.40
C TRP A 43 2.60 -2.02 10.19
N VAL A 44 2.62 -1.11 9.20
CA VAL A 44 3.43 -1.22 8.00
C VAL A 44 4.09 0.12 7.68
N LEU A 45 5.35 0.08 7.25
CA LEU A 45 6.10 1.21 6.72
C LEU A 45 6.14 1.09 5.19
N ALA A 46 5.92 2.20 4.48
CA ALA A 46 5.81 2.28 3.03
C ALA A 46 6.67 3.41 2.46
#